data_AF-A0A6L3SX17-F1
#
_entry.id   AF-A0A6L3SX17-F1
#
_cell.length_a   1.000
_cell.length_b   1.000
_cell.length_c   1.000
_cell.angle_alpha   90.00
_cell.angle_beta   90.00
_cell.angle_gamma   90.00
#
_symmetry.space_group_name_H-M   'P 1'
#
loop_
_entity.id
_entity.type
_entity.pdbx_description
1 polymer ?
#
loop_
_entity_poly.entity_id
_entity_poly.type
_entity_poly.pdbx_seq_one_letter_code
_entity_poly.pdbx_strand_id
1 'polypeptide(L)'
;MKIVARPTRYAGTQFRSRLEARWAAFFDLAGWRWEYEPVDGEGWVPDFFLIGAAGPIPVEVKPIQWPTFDSRSLDVMSKSSAAFDSLVLNGEELAKVREARVPETLILGAYPFEYPGPYAKDTLGVLLSTEVTLHGQPYQRRDMAALYRGAKHRCDFSASDGAWFCRIGGEVGKYALEPLDPGETDALWREAGNRVQWKGAGRHG
;
A
#
# COMPACT_ATOMS: atom_id res chain seq x y z
N MET A 1 0.80 -21.74 10.77
CA MET A 1 0.32 -21.12 12.03
C MET A 1 -0.52 -19.90 11.64
N LYS A 2 -1.83 -19.93 11.88
CA LYS A 2 -2.74 -18.83 11.52
C LYS A 2 -2.63 -17.75 12.60
N ILE A 3 -2.00 -16.62 12.29
CA ILE A 3 -1.91 -15.50 13.24
C ILE A 3 -3.33 -14.97 13.43
N VAL A 4 -3.85 -15.04 14.66
CA VAL A 4 -5.17 -14.50 14.98
C VAL A 4 -5.07 -12.98 14.98
N ALA A 5 -5.80 -12.33 14.07
CA ALA A 5 -5.94 -10.88 14.05
C ALA A 5 -6.51 -10.41 15.39
N ARG A 6 -5.88 -9.40 15.99
CA ARG A 6 -6.33 -8.78 17.24
C ARG A 6 -6.97 -7.44 16.91
N PRO A 7 -8.26 -7.24 17.23
CA PRO A 7 -8.90 -5.94 17.07
C PRO A 7 -8.10 -4.87 17.82
N THR A 8 -7.86 -3.74 17.18
CA THR A 8 -7.01 -2.66 17.72
C THR A 8 -7.71 -1.32 17.53
N ARG A 9 -7.71 -0.47 18.56
CA ARG A 9 -8.27 0.89 18.47
C ARG A 9 -7.19 1.89 18.11
N TYR A 10 -7.49 2.77 17.16
CA TYR A 10 -6.63 3.90 16.78
C TYR A 10 -7.50 5.01 16.19
N ALA A 11 -7.17 6.28 16.47
CA ALA A 11 -7.90 7.47 15.98
C ALA A 11 -9.44 7.41 16.15
N GLY A 12 -9.93 6.80 17.25
CA GLY A 12 -11.37 6.62 17.50
C GLY A 12 -12.02 5.43 16.78
N THR A 13 -11.31 4.80 15.84
CA THR A 13 -11.79 3.66 15.03
C THR A 13 -11.36 2.32 15.61
N GLN A 14 -12.21 1.31 15.52
CA GLN A 14 -11.93 -0.08 15.91
C GLN A 14 -11.59 -0.90 14.65
N PHE A 15 -10.31 -1.20 14.45
CA PHE A 15 -9.83 -2.01 13.34
C PHE A 15 -9.99 -3.50 13.63
N ARG A 16 -10.15 -4.32 12.57
CA ARG A 16 -10.21 -5.79 12.68
C ARG A 16 -8.86 -6.36 13.08
N SER A 17 -7.76 -5.70 12.69
CA SER A 17 -6.41 -6.12 13.02
C SER A 17 -5.49 -4.99 13.48
N ARG A 18 -4.43 -5.35 14.20
CA ARG A 18 -3.32 -4.43 14.53
C ARG A 18 -2.58 -3.95 13.29
N LEU A 19 -2.57 -4.75 12.21
CA LEU A 19 -1.89 -4.38 10.97
C LEU A 19 -2.63 -3.24 10.27
N GLU A 20 -3.96 -3.33 10.12
CA GLU A 20 -4.79 -2.24 9.61
C GLU A 20 -4.65 -0.98 10.45
N ALA A 21 -4.74 -1.09 11.79
CA ALA A 21 -4.56 0.06 12.68
C ALA A 21 -3.19 0.73 12.47
N ARG A 22 -2.13 -0.07 12.27
CA ARG A 22 -0.78 0.45 12.00
C ARG A 22 -0.72 1.18 10.66
N TRP A 23 -1.38 0.66 9.62
CA TRP A 23 -1.47 1.36 8.34
C TRP A 23 -2.23 2.68 8.47
N ALA A 24 -3.35 2.72 9.21
CA ALA A 24 -4.03 3.98 9.53
C ALA A 24 -3.11 4.99 10.22
N ALA A 25 -2.32 4.54 11.19
CA ALA A 25 -1.32 5.39 11.85
C ALA A 25 -0.19 5.85 10.92
N PHE A 26 0.21 5.01 9.96
CA PHE A 26 1.15 5.38 8.91
C PHE A 26 0.56 6.47 8.00
N PHE A 27 -0.70 6.33 7.58
CA PHE A 27 -1.38 7.33 6.74
C PHE A 27 -1.43 8.70 7.43
N ASP A 28 -1.77 8.74 8.72
CA ASP A 28 -1.75 9.99 9.50
C ASP A 28 -0.34 10.60 9.57
N LEU A 29 0.69 9.78 9.76
CA LEU A 29 2.09 10.23 9.79
C LEU A 29 2.58 10.73 8.44
N ALA A 30 2.11 10.12 7.35
CA ALA A 30 2.35 10.53 5.98
C ALA A 30 1.59 11.83 5.63
N GLY A 31 0.56 12.17 6.41
CA GLY A 31 -0.31 13.32 6.18
C GLY A 31 -1.43 13.04 5.19
N TRP A 32 -1.84 11.78 5.04
CA TRP A 32 -2.89 11.34 4.13
C TRP A 32 -4.22 11.21 4.85
N ARG A 33 -5.30 11.64 4.19
CA ARG A 33 -6.65 11.41 4.69
C ARG A 33 -7.12 10.02 4.29
N TRP A 34 -7.78 9.34 5.20
CA TRP A 34 -8.30 7.99 4.98
C TRP A 34 -9.69 7.81 5.57
N GLU A 35 -10.44 6.88 5.00
CA GLU A 35 -11.70 6.35 5.51
C GLU A 35 -11.56 4.83 5.67
N TYR A 36 -12.08 4.27 6.76
CA TYR A 36 -11.99 2.84 7.06
C TYR A 36 -13.33 2.16 6.83
N GLU A 37 -13.32 1.02 6.12
CA GLU A 37 -14.52 0.31 5.68
C GLU A 37 -15.61 1.26 5.09
N PRO A 38 -15.28 2.03 4.04
CA PRO A 38 -16.04 3.23 3.64
C PRO A 38 -17.42 2.99 3.02
N VAL A 39 -17.83 1.74 2.75
CA VAL A 39 -19.12 1.45 2.07
C VAL A 39 -19.65 0.05 2.39
N ASP A 40 -20.97 -0.08 2.51
CA ASP A 40 -21.70 -1.35 2.43
C ASP A 40 -22.06 -1.64 0.96
N GLY A 41 -21.06 -1.92 0.12
CA GLY A 41 -21.25 -2.27 -1.29
C GLY A 41 -21.54 -3.76 -1.52
N GLU A 42 -22.25 -4.11 -2.59
CA GLU A 42 -22.40 -5.51 -3.03
C GLU A 42 -21.12 -5.98 -3.74
N GLY A 43 -20.46 -7.02 -3.22
CA GLY A 43 -19.35 -7.74 -3.88
C GLY A 43 -18.01 -7.68 -3.12
N TRP A 44 -17.44 -6.49 -2.96
CA TRP A 44 -16.18 -6.25 -2.24
C TRP A 44 -16.17 -4.87 -1.58
N VAL A 45 -15.72 -4.83 -0.32
CA VAL A 45 -15.50 -3.59 0.44
C VAL A 45 -14.01 -3.52 0.77
N PRO A 46 -13.28 -2.47 0.35
CA PRO A 46 -11.88 -2.31 0.70
C PRO A 46 -11.72 -2.01 2.19
N ASP A 47 -10.54 -2.32 2.74
CA ASP A 47 -10.22 -1.97 4.12
C ASP A 47 -10.18 -0.45 4.32
N PHE A 48 -9.65 0.29 3.33
CA PHE A 48 -9.62 1.75 3.35
C PHE A 48 -9.95 2.41 2.01
N PHE A 49 -10.35 3.67 2.07
CA PHE A 49 -10.07 4.64 1.01
C PHE A 49 -8.98 5.60 1.46
N LEU A 50 -8.00 5.86 0.60
CA LEU A 50 -7.15 7.05 0.70
C LEU A 50 -7.75 8.16 -0.17
N ILE A 51 -7.84 9.38 0.37
CA ILE A 51 -8.41 10.51 -0.37
C ILE A 51 -7.33 11.13 -1.25
N GLY A 52 -7.23 10.63 -2.49
CA GLY A 52 -6.26 11.07 -3.48
C GLY A 52 -6.72 12.27 -4.31
N ALA A 53 -5.77 12.84 -5.06
CA ALA A 53 -6.02 14.01 -5.92
C ALA A 53 -7.01 13.73 -7.05
N ALA A 54 -7.02 12.50 -7.57
CA ALA A 54 -7.94 12.05 -8.62
C ALA A 54 -9.26 11.44 -8.07
N GLY A 55 -9.40 11.34 -6.76
CA GLY A 55 -10.52 10.68 -6.08
C GLY A 55 -10.07 9.63 -5.05
N PRO A 56 -11.03 8.95 -4.40
CA PRO A 56 -10.73 7.88 -3.44
C PRO A 56 -9.99 6.71 -4.08
N ILE A 57 -8.96 6.23 -3.40
CA ILE A 57 -8.16 5.08 -3.82
C ILE A 57 -8.49 3.91 -2.90
N PRO A 58 -9.10 2.83 -3.41
CA PRO A 58 -9.30 1.58 -2.66
C PRO A 58 -7.97 1.00 -2.18
N VAL A 59 -7.94 0.60 -0.91
CA VAL A 59 -6.78 -0.06 -0.30
C VAL A 59 -7.19 -1.36 0.38
N GLU A 60 -6.43 -2.41 0.12
CA GLU A 60 -6.57 -3.72 0.76
C GLU A 60 -5.30 -4.04 1.56
N VAL A 61 -5.46 -4.41 2.83
CA VAL A 61 -4.36 -4.77 3.73
C VAL A 61 -4.33 -6.28 3.90
N LYS A 62 -3.21 -6.91 3.52
CA LYS A 62 -2.99 -8.34 3.73
C LYS A 62 -1.74 -8.59 4.56
N PRO A 63 -1.71 -9.62 5.41
CA PRO A 63 -0.53 -9.99 6.20
C PRO A 63 0.53 -10.69 5.34
N ILE A 64 0.81 -10.15 4.15
CA ILE A 64 1.73 -10.71 3.18
C ILE A 64 3.14 -10.17 3.42
N GLN A 65 4.12 -11.06 3.35
CA GLN A 65 5.51 -10.70 3.22
C GLN A 65 5.87 -10.59 1.74
N TRP A 66 6.33 -9.41 1.33
CA TRP A 66 6.71 -9.18 -0.05
C TRP A 66 7.99 -9.95 -0.40
N PRO A 67 8.07 -10.51 -1.62
CA PRO A 67 9.33 -11.03 -2.14
C PRO A 67 10.40 -9.94 -2.10
N THR A 68 11.58 -10.27 -1.60
CA THR A 68 12.71 -9.34 -1.56
C THR A 68 13.49 -9.40 -2.87
N PHE A 69 14.19 -8.32 -3.20
CA PHE A 69 15.08 -8.27 -4.36
C PHE A 69 16.53 -8.26 -3.90
N ASP A 70 17.37 -9.04 -4.57
CA ASP A 70 18.82 -8.83 -4.57
C ASP A 70 19.17 -8.08 -5.86
N SER A 71 19.55 -6.81 -5.73
CA SER A 71 19.89 -5.95 -6.87
C SER A 71 21.14 -6.42 -7.64
N ARG A 72 21.84 -7.46 -7.17
CA ARG A 72 23.05 -8.00 -7.81
C ARG A 72 22.78 -9.12 -8.81
N SER A 73 21.55 -9.64 -8.91
CA SER A 73 21.22 -10.79 -9.77
C SER A 73 19.93 -10.58 -10.57
N LEU A 74 20.05 -10.57 -11.90
CA LEU A 74 18.90 -10.48 -12.81
C LEU A 74 17.93 -11.66 -12.64
N ASP A 75 18.45 -12.86 -12.37
CA ASP A 75 17.64 -14.05 -12.12
C ASP A 75 16.81 -13.91 -10.84
N VAL A 76 17.38 -13.33 -9.78
CA VAL A 76 16.64 -13.03 -8.56
C VAL A 76 15.52 -12.03 -8.84
N MET A 77 15.79 -10.95 -9.60
CA MET A 77 14.77 -9.98 -9.96
C MET A 77 13.61 -10.60 -10.74
N SER A 78 13.91 -11.48 -11.70
CA SER A 78 12.90 -12.23 -12.46
C SER A 78 12.08 -13.16 -11.56
N LYS A 79 12.74 -13.89 -10.65
CA LYS A 79 12.06 -14.78 -9.69
C LYS A 79 11.17 -14.02 -8.72
N SER A 80 11.65 -12.91 -8.18
CA SER A 80 10.86 -12.04 -7.30
C SER A 80 9.66 -11.50 -8.06
N SER A 81 9.84 -11.01 -9.29
CA SER A 81 8.72 -10.59 -10.15
C SER A 81 7.67 -11.69 -10.32
N ALA A 82 8.08 -12.91 -10.68
CA ALA A 82 7.15 -14.04 -10.80
C ALA A 82 6.43 -14.36 -9.47
N ALA A 83 7.11 -14.21 -8.34
CA ALA A 83 6.51 -14.36 -7.02
C ALA A 83 5.46 -13.27 -6.73
N PHE A 84 5.73 -12.01 -7.11
CA PHE A 84 4.75 -10.93 -7.02
C PHE A 84 3.53 -11.20 -7.93
N ASP A 85 3.72 -11.68 -9.16
CA ASP A 85 2.61 -12.06 -10.05
C ASP A 85 1.77 -13.18 -9.46
N SER A 86 2.43 -14.24 -8.96
CA SER A 86 1.74 -15.35 -8.33
C SER A 86 0.93 -14.92 -7.11
N LEU A 87 1.42 -13.95 -6.35
CA LEU A 87 0.76 -13.45 -5.15
C LEU A 87 -0.40 -12.50 -5.48
N VAL A 88 -0.16 -11.53 -6.37
CA VAL A 88 -1.10 -10.41 -6.61
C VAL A 88 -2.11 -10.75 -7.70
N LEU A 89 -1.63 -11.25 -8.84
CA LEU A 89 -2.47 -11.53 -10.00
C LEU A 89 -3.16 -12.90 -9.90
N ASN A 90 -2.52 -13.86 -9.23
CA ASN A 90 -3.02 -15.24 -9.15
C ASN A 90 -3.40 -15.68 -7.72
N GLY A 91 -3.16 -14.87 -6.70
CA GLY A 91 -3.43 -15.25 -5.31
C GLY A 91 -4.92 -15.27 -4.98
N GLU A 92 -5.40 -16.37 -4.39
CA GLU A 92 -6.80 -16.54 -3.96
C GLU A 92 -7.28 -15.43 -3.01
N GLU A 93 -6.39 -14.93 -2.13
CA GLU A 93 -6.73 -13.89 -1.15
C GLU A 93 -7.15 -12.56 -1.77
N LEU A 94 -6.82 -12.33 -3.04
CA LEU A 94 -7.10 -11.11 -3.79
C LEU A 94 -8.10 -11.34 -4.94
N ALA A 95 -8.71 -12.53 -5.02
CA ALA A 95 -9.69 -12.84 -6.06
C ALA A 95 -10.84 -11.82 -6.10
N LYS A 96 -11.41 -11.47 -4.94
CA LYS A 96 -12.49 -10.47 -4.85
C LYS A 96 -12.07 -9.08 -5.31
N VAL A 97 -10.83 -8.66 -4.99
CA VAL A 97 -10.29 -7.38 -5.46
C VAL A 97 -10.20 -7.38 -6.99
N ARG A 98 -9.71 -8.48 -7.57
CA ARG A 98 -9.62 -8.64 -9.01
C ARG A 98 -10.99 -8.67 -9.69
N GLU A 99 -11.96 -9.36 -9.09
CA GLU A 99 -13.33 -9.48 -9.60
C GLU A 99 -14.11 -8.17 -9.52
N ALA A 100 -13.80 -7.30 -8.54
CA ALA A 100 -14.42 -5.99 -8.39
C ALA A 100 -14.14 -5.06 -9.57
N ARG A 101 -13.08 -5.32 -10.36
CA ARG A 101 -12.72 -4.57 -11.58
C ARG A 101 -12.69 -3.06 -11.40
N VAL A 102 -12.31 -2.59 -10.21
CA VAL A 102 -12.04 -1.17 -10.00
C VAL A 102 -10.79 -0.77 -10.79
N PRO A 103 -10.70 0.51 -11.23
CA PRO A 103 -9.59 0.95 -12.10
C PRO A 103 -8.20 0.73 -11.47
N GLU A 104 -8.08 0.99 -10.17
CA GLU A 104 -6.83 0.83 -9.42
C GLU A 104 -7.15 0.47 -7.96
N THR A 105 -6.34 -0.39 -7.34
CA THR A 105 -6.36 -0.70 -5.91
C THR A 105 -4.94 -0.78 -5.40
N LEU A 106 -4.68 -0.19 -4.24
CA LEU A 106 -3.42 -0.33 -3.53
C LEU A 106 -3.47 -1.54 -2.59
N ILE A 107 -2.59 -2.51 -2.81
CA ILE A 107 -2.42 -3.67 -1.95
C ILE A 107 -1.25 -3.43 -1.00
N LEU A 108 -1.52 -3.48 0.28
CA LEU A 108 -0.54 -3.30 1.36
C LEU A 108 -0.21 -4.63 2.03
N GLY A 109 1.08 -4.81 2.33
CA GLY A 109 1.59 -5.99 3.02
C GLY A 109 1.76 -5.78 4.52
N ALA A 110 2.56 -6.67 5.12
CA ALA A 110 2.94 -6.60 6.54
C ALA A 110 3.96 -5.50 6.85
N TYR A 111 4.62 -4.95 5.84
CA TYR A 111 5.63 -3.87 5.89
C TYR A 111 5.64 -3.18 4.51
N PRO A 112 6.09 -1.91 4.40
CA PRO A 112 6.70 -1.38 3.18
C PRO A 112 7.83 -2.31 2.67
N PHE A 113 8.50 -2.04 1.56
CA PHE A 113 9.66 -2.85 1.14
C PHE A 113 10.55 -2.07 0.19
N GLU A 114 11.76 -2.58 -0.03
CA GLU A 114 12.65 -2.05 -1.06
C GLU A 114 12.39 -2.73 -2.41
N TYR A 115 12.22 -1.92 -3.45
CA TYR A 115 12.16 -2.32 -4.84
C TYR A 115 13.34 -1.68 -5.61
N PRO A 116 14.16 -2.43 -6.35
CA PRO A 116 15.33 -1.89 -7.04
C PRO A 116 14.95 -1.17 -8.35
N GLY A 117 13.90 -0.37 -8.31
CA GLY A 117 13.45 0.44 -9.43
C GLY A 117 14.40 1.60 -9.73
N PRO A 118 14.37 2.15 -10.95
CA PRO A 118 15.32 3.18 -11.39
C PRO A 118 15.20 4.54 -10.66
N TYR A 119 14.13 4.79 -9.91
CA TYR A 119 13.81 6.13 -9.38
C TYR A 119 13.55 6.20 -7.87
N ALA A 120 12.97 5.16 -7.26
CA ALA A 120 12.78 5.08 -5.81
C ALA A 120 12.93 3.64 -5.33
N LYS A 121 13.51 3.50 -4.14
CA LYS A 121 13.72 2.20 -3.49
C LYS A 121 12.56 1.87 -2.56
N ASP A 122 12.15 2.84 -1.76
CA ASP A 122 11.08 2.65 -0.80
C ASP A 122 9.74 2.47 -1.51
N THR A 123 9.05 1.39 -1.16
CA THR A 123 7.80 0.97 -1.78
C THR A 123 6.77 0.70 -0.70
N LEU A 124 5.58 1.28 -0.84
CA LEU A 124 4.48 1.14 0.09
C LEU A 124 3.80 -0.24 -0.04
N GLY A 125 3.65 -0.71 -1.27
CA GLY A 125 2.82 -1.85 -1.63
C GLY A 125 2.80 -2.07 -3.15
N VAL A 126 1.72 -2.69 -3.64
CA VAL A 126 1.52 -2.96 -5.06
C VAL A 126 0.23 -2.30 -5.53
N LEU A 127 0.31 -1.53 -6.61
CA LEU A 127 -0.86 -1.06 -7.35
C LEU A 127 -1.34 -2.18 -8.27
N LEU A 128 -2.58 -2.61 -8.09
CA LEU A 128 -3.28 -3.49 -9.01
C LEU A 128 -4.23 -2.63 -9.84
N SER A 129 -4.01 -2.59 -11.15
CA SER A 129 -4.80 -1.80 -12.09
C SER A 129 -5.54 -2.70 -13.07
N THR A 130 -6.74 -2.28 -13.47
CA THR A 130 -7.50 -2.93 -14.53
C THR A 130 -7.40 -2.08 -15.78
N GLU A 131 -6.59 -2.51 -16.74
CA GLU A 131 -6.44 -1.88 -18.04
C GLU A 131 -7.39 -2.53 -19.05
N VAL A 132 -8.06 -1.73 -19.89
CA VAL A 132 -8.83 -2.27 -21.02
C VAL A 132 -7.88 -2.36 -22.21
N THR A 133 -7.63 -3.58 -22.68
CA THR A 133 -6.71 -3.82 -23.81
C THR A 133 -7.42 -3.72 -25.17
N LEU A 134 -6.63 -3.61 -26.25
CA LEU A 134 -7.14 -3.76 -27.62
C LEU A 134 -7.88 -5.10 -27.73
N HIS A 135 -9.07 -5.10 -28.32
CA HIS A 135 -10.06 -6.21 -28.33
C HIS A 135 -11.01 -6.30 -27.12
N GLY A 136 -11.00 -5.30 -26.22
CA GLY A 136 -12.06 -5.10 -25.22
C GLY A 136 -12.06 -6.12 -24.08
N GLN A 137 -10.96 -6.87 -23.91
CA GLN A 137 -10.79 -7.75 -22.76
C GLN A 137 -10.08 -6.98 -21.64
N PRO A 138 -10.62 -7.01 -20.41
CA PRO A 138 -9.94 -6.44 -19.25
C PRO A 138 -8.67 -7.25 -18.96
N TYR A 139 -7.54 -6.56 -18.85
CA TYR A 139 -6.27 -7.10 -18.43
C TYR A 139 -5.89 -6.46 -17.11
N GLN A 140 -5.43 -7.28 -16.17
CA GLN A 140 -4.92 -6.77 -14.90
C GLN A 140 -3.41 -6.65 -14.94
N ARG A 141 -2.94 -5.48 -14.58
CA ARG A 141 -1.52 -5.17 -14.46
C ARG A 141 -1.21 -4.80 -13.02
N ARG A 142 -0.05 -5.24 -12.55
CA ARG A 142 0.52 -4.73 -11.29
C ARG A 142 1.68 -3.78 -11.53
N ASP A 143 1.86 -2.85 -10.61
CA ASP A 143 3.01 -1.96 -10.53
C ASP A 143 3.37 -1.72 -9.05
N MET A 144 4.59 -1.31 -8.73
CA MET A 144 4.99 -1.01 -7.37
C MET A 144 4.51 0.40 -6.99
N ALA A 145 3.95 0.54 -5.78
CA ALA A 145 3.57 1.83 -5.20
C ALA A 145 4.82 2.49 -4.58
N ALA A 146 5.66 3.07 -5.42
CA ALA A 146 6.91 3.71 -5.02
C ALA A 146 6.64 4.98 -4.19
N LEU A 147 7.37 5.15 -3.09
CA LEU A 147 7.25 6.29 -2.18
C LEU A 147 8.19 7.43 -2.58
N TYR A 148 7.65 8.64 -2.50
CA TYR A 148 8.36 9.89 -2.80
C TYR A 148 8.06 10.93 -1.72
N ARG A 149 8.88 11.99 -1.67
CA ARG A 149 8.57 13.20 -0.92
C ARG A 149 7.32 13.84 -1.53
N GLY A 150 6.32 14.11 -0.69
CA GLY A 150 5.12 14.82 -1.13
C GLY A 150 5.40 16.33 -1.17
N ALA A 151 4.83 17.06 -2.14
CA ALA A 151 5.02 18.52 -2.15
C ALA A 151 4.22 19.23 -1.04
N LYS A 152 3.09 18.62 -0.62
CA LYS A 152 2.17 19.13 0.42
C LYS A 152 2.02 18.20 1.63
N HIS A 153 2.56 17.00 1.52
CA HIS A 153 2.45 15.92 2.50
C HIS A 153 3.84 15.44 2.86
N ARG A 154 3.98 14.69 3.96
CA ARG A 154 5.30 14.20 4.36
C ARG A 154 5.87 13.25 3.30
N CYS A 155 5.02 12.38 2.76
CA CYS A 155 5.33 11.56 1.60
C CYS A 155 4.11 11.44 0.69
N ASP A 156 4.32 10.86 -0.49
CA ASP A 156 3.30 10.49 -1.47
C ASP A 156 3.74 9.18 -2.13
N PHE A 157 2.91 8.63 -3.01
CA PHE A 157 3.28 7.47 -3.82
C PHE A 157 2.81 7.59 -5.26
N SER A 158 3.55 6.95 -6.16
CA SER A 158 3.16 6.76 -7.55
C SER A 158 3.48 5.34 -8.01
N ALA A 159 2.95 4.97 -9.18
CA ALA A 159 3.38 3.75 -9.85
C ALA A 159 4.87 3.87 -10.23
N SER A 160 5.61 2.77 -10.08
CA SER A 160 7.05 2.73 -10.35
C SER A 160 7.40 2.63 -11.83
N ASP A 161 6.50 2.11 -12.68
CA ASP A 161 6.75 1.91 -14.11
C ASP A 161 5.60 2.44 -14.96
N GLY A 162 5.69 3.70 -15.36
CA GLY A 162 4.92 4.24 -16.48
C GLY A 162 3.69 5.07 -16.13
N ALA A 163 3.39 5.29 -14.84
CA ALA A 163 2.35 6.23 -14.41
C ALA A 163 2.83 7.11 -13.23
N TRP A 164 3.76 8.01 -13.54
CA TRP A 164 4.39 9.00 -12.65
C TRP A 164 3.43 10.12 -12.22
N PHE A 165 2.34 9.75 -11.56
CA PHE A 165 1.35 10.66 -11.00
C PHE A 165 1.24 10.36 -9.51
N CYS A 166 1.62 11.31 -8.66
CA CYS A 166 1.44 11.23 -7.21
C CYS A 166 -0.04 11.09 -6.89
N ARG A 167 -0.38 10.02 -6.17
CA ARG A 167 -1.77 9.64 -5.96
C ARG A 167 -2.45 10.54 -4.94
N ILE A 168 -1.72 11.07 -3.96
CA ILE A 168 -2.30 11.94 -2.92
C ILE A 168 -2.28 13.42 -3.31
N GLY A 169 -1.11 13.97 -3.64
CA GLY A 169 -0.86 15.37 -3.92
C GLY A 169 -1.15 15.78 -5.38
N GLY A 170 -1.15 14.82 -6.31
CA GLY A 170 -1.49 15.02 -7.72
C GLY A 170 -0.35 15.52 -8.61
N GLU A 171 0.88 15.57 -8.10
CA GLU A 171 2.07 15.95 -8.86
C GLU A 171 2.33 14.96 -10.01
N VAL A 172 2.74 15.47 -11.18
CA VAL A 172 2.88 14.67 -12.40
C VAL A 172 4.28 14.78 -12.97
N GLY A 173 4.79 13.65 -13.44
CA GLY A 173 6.05 13.53 -14.17
C GLY A 173 7.20 13.12 -13.26
N LYS A 174 8.04 12.22 -13.79
CA LYS A 174 9.19 11.65 -13.06
C LYS A 174 10.18 12.66 -12.48
N TYR A 175 10.21 13.89 -13.01
CA TYR A 175 11.11 14.96 -12.56
C TYR A 175 10.56 15.75 -11.37
N ALA A 176 9.28 15.59 -11.04
CA ALA A 176 8.66 16.19 -9.86
C ALA A 176 8.74 15.27 -8.63
N LEU A 177 9.28 14.06 -8.80
CA LEU A 177 9.29 13.02 -7.79
C LEU A 177 10.68 12.92 -7.15
N GLU A 178 10.79 13.40 -5.91
CA GLU A 178 12.02 13.27 -5.11
C GLU A 178 11.94 12.02 -4.22
N PRO A 179 12.99 11.18 -4.17
CA PRO A 179 13.03 10.07 -3.23
C PRO A 179 12.95 10.55 -1.78
N LEU A 180 12.43 9.69 -0.89
CA LEU A 180 12.52 9.93 0.56
C LEU A 180 13.97 9.85 1.05
N ASP A 181 14.22 10.49 2.19
CA ASP A 181 15.53 10.39 2.84
C ASP A 181 15.76 8.94 3.31
N PRO A 182 17.02 8.43 3.26
CA PRO A 182 17.32 7.07 3.69
C PRO A 182 16.81 6.76 5.11
N GLY A 183 16.01 5.70 5.24
CA GLY A 183 15.45 5.26 6.52
C GLY A 183 14.21 6.03 6.99
N GLU A 184 13.72 7.02 6.22
CA GLU A 184 12.51 7.74 6.57
C GLU A 184 11.28 6.81 6.59
N THR A 185 11.14 5.93 5.60
CA THR A 185 10.05 4.94 5.53
C THR A 185 10.05 4.02 6.76
N ASP A 186 11.23 3.53 7.16
CA ASP A 186 11.39 2.70 8.36
C ASP A 186 11.04 3.46 9.64
N ALA A 187 11.45 4.72 9.73
CA ALA A 187 11.15 5.58 10.86
C ALA A 187 9.63 5.83 10.98
N LEU A 188 8.96 6.11 9.86
CA LEU A 188 7.51 6.28 9.77
C LEU A 188 6.79 5.01 10.21
N TRP A 189 7.18 3.87 9.65
CA TRP A 189 6.55 2.61 9.95
C TRP A 189 6.76 2.18 11.41
N ARG A 190 7.96 2.38 11.96
CA ARG A 190 8.26 2.14 13.39
C ARG A 190 7.37 3.00 14.28
N GLU A 191 7.25 4.29 13.99
CA GLU A 191 6.41 5.21 14.76
C GLU A 191 4.93 4.86 14.66
N ALA A 192 4.43 4.48 13.48
CA ALA A 192 3.08 3.96 13.30
C ALA A 192 2.83 2.75 14.21
N GLY A 193 3.82 1.87 14.33
CA GLY A 193 3.78 0.72 15.23
C GLY A 193 3.66 1.13 16.71
N ASN A 194 4.43 2.12 17.14
CA ASN A 194 4.39 2.64 18.51
C ASN A 194 3.01 3.21 18.86
N ARG A 195 2.35 3.89 17.91
CA ARG A 195 1.03 4.51 18.11
C ARG A 195 -0.09 3.51 18.35
N VAL A 196 0.04 2.29 17.84
CA VAL A 196 -0.98 1.23 17.96
C VAL A 196 -0.61 0.10 18.92
N GLN A 197 0.53 0.23 19.60
CA GLN A 197 0.88 -0.65 20.70
C GLN A 197 -0.07 -0.43 21.88
N TRP A 198 -0.51 -1.53 22.48
CA TRP A 198 -1.32 -1.48 23.69
C TRP A 198 -0.50 -0.82 24.81
N LYS A 199 -0.91 0.40 25.20
CA LYS A 199 -0.46 0.99 26.46
C LYS A 199 -1.31 0.36 27.53
N GLY A 200 -0.70 -0.48 28.36
CA GLY A 200 -1.42 -1.10 29.46
C GLY A 200 -2.12 -0.07 30.32
N ALA A 201 -3.30 -0.42 30.84
CA ALA A 201 -4.03 0.40 31.80
C ALA A 201 -3.03 0.85 32.87
N GLY A 202 -2.73 2.16 32.86
CA GLY A 202 -1.85 2.74 33.85
C GLY A 202 -2.41 2.36 35.21
N ARG A 203 -1.58 1.69 36.02
CA ARG A 203 -1.81 1.65 37.46
C ARG A 203 -1.75 3.10 37.93
N HIS A 204 -2.91 3.74 38.03
CA HIS A 204 -3.09 4.87 38.92
C HIS A 204 -2.96 4.30 40.34
N GLY A 205 -1.74 4.35 40.86
CA GLY A 205 -1.45 4.27 42.29
C GLY A 205 -1.41 5.67 42.87
#